data_AF-A0AAW2Y974-F1
#
_entry.id   AF-A0AAW2Y974-F1
#
_cell.length_a   1.000
_cell.length_b   1.000
_cell.length_c   1.000
_cell.angle_alpha   90.00
_cell.angle_beta   90.00
_cell.angle_gamma   90.00
#
_symmetry.space_group_name_H-M   'P 1'
#
loop_
_entity.id
_entity.type
_entity.pdbx_description
1 polymer ?
#
loop_
_entity_poly.entity_id
_entity_poly.type
_entity_poly.pdbx_seq_one_letter_code
_entity_poly.pdbx_strand_id
1 'polypeptide(L)' 'MTDELPLNWKEPNLPKYDRTTDPQEHLSCFENIALLHRYTAGVKCRVFVNTFTRSAQQWFN' A
#
# COMPACT_ATOMS: atom_id res chain seq x y z
N MET A 1 -4.20 17.71 11.48
CA MET A 1 -5.07 16.51 11.35
C MET A 1 -4.16 15.32 11.56
N THR A 2 -4.37 14.53 12.61
CA THR A 2 -3.54 13.35 12.89
C THR A 2 -3.81 12.32 11.80
N ASP A 3 -2.75 11.93 11.12
CA ASP A 3 -2.79 11.05 9.97
C ASP A 3 -2.77 9.60 10.49
N GLU A 4 -3.86 9.20 11.16
CA GLU A 4 -3.96 7.94 11.88
C GLU A 4 -4.80 6.93 11.09
N LEU A 5 -4.32 5.69 11.02
CA LEU A 5 -5.12 4.58 10.49
C LEU A 5 -6.31 4.34 11.43
N PRO A 6 -7.52 4.10 10.90
CA PRO A 6 -8.65 3.77 11.75
C PRO A 6 -8.35 2.51 12.57
N LEU A 7 -8.83 2.45 13.82
CA LEU A 7 -8.50 1.38 14.76
C LEU A 7 -8.89 -0.03 14.26
N ASN A 8 -9.87 -0.10 13.37
CA ASN A 8 -10.37 -1.32 12.72
C ASN A 8 -9.84 -1.51 11.29
N TRP A 9 -8.72 -0.87 10.94
CA TRP A 9 -8.09 -1.03 9.64
C TRP A 9 -7.74 -2.49 9.41
N LYS A 10 -8.18 -3.01 8.25
CA LYS A 10 -7.80 -4.33 7.76
C LYS A 10 -6.84 -4.16 6.60
N GLU A 11 -5.88 -5.08 6.51
CA GLU A 11 -4.98 -5.13 5.37
C GLU A 11 -5.82 -5.23 4.08
N PRO A 12 -5.58 -4.34 3.10
CA PRO A 12 -6.30 -4.42 1.84
C PRO A 12 -5.98 -5.73 1.14
N ASN A 13 -6.99 -6.31 0.50
CA ASN A 13 -6.84 -7.54 -0.26
C ASN A 13 -6.15 -7.25 -1.60
N LEU A 14 -4.84 -7.00 -1.53
CA LEU A 14 -3.95 -6.71 -2.65
C LEU A 14 -2.82 -7.76 -2.65
N PRO A 15 -2.50 -8.39 -3.80
CA PRO A 15 -1.33 -9.25 -3.91
C PRO A 15 -0.07 -8.48 -3.52
N LYS A 16 0.84 -9.14 -2.79
CA LYS A 16 2.10 -8.50 -2.42
C LYS A 16 3.00 -8.34 -3.64
N TYR A 17 3.59 -7.16 -3.79
CA TYR A 17 4.56 -6.88 -4.83
C TYR A 17 5.92 -7.51 -4.47
N ASP A 18 6.45 -8.33 -5.37
CA ASP A 18 7.70 -9.07 -5.17
C ASP A 18 8.83 -8.68 -6.11
N ARG A 19 8.61 -7.61 -6.91
CA ARG A 19 9.47 -7.12 -8.00
C ARG A 19 9.44 -7.93 -9.30
N THR A 20 8.57 -8.92 -9.41
CA THR A 20 8.40 -9.72 -10.65
C THR A 20 7.16 -9.34 -11.43
N THR A 21 6.13 -8.84 -10.74
CA THR A 21 4.91 -8.30 -11.35
C THR A 21 5.13 -6.87 -11.87
N ASP A 22 4.21 -6.40 -12.71
CA ASP A 22 4.29 -5.06 -13.27
C ASP A 22 4.11 -3.99 -12.15
N PRO A 23 5.09 -3.07 -11.96
CA PRO A 23 4.99 -2.06 -10.91
C PRO A 23 3.86 -1.05 -11.13
N GLN A 24 3.50 -0.77 -12.39
CA GLN A 24 2.47 0.21 -12.73
C GLN A 24 1.07 -0.35 -12.47
N GLU A 25 0.86 -1.63 -12.74
CA GLU A 25 -0.34 -2.37 -12.38
C GLU A 25 -0.51 -2.43 -10.86
N HIS A 26 0.55 -2.76 -10.11
CA HIS A 26 0.53 -2.75 -8.65
C HIS A 26 0.16 -1.39 -8.07
N LEU A 27 0.78 -0.32 -8.59
CA LEU A 27 0.47 1.04 -8.17
C LEU A 27 -0.98 1.43 -8.48
N SER A 28 -1.48 1.07 -9.66
CA SER A 28 -2.86 1.37 -10.07
C SER A 28 -3.87 0.66 -9.17
N CYS A 29 -3.63 -0.61 -8.83
CA CYS A 29 -4.46 -1.36 -7.89
C CYS A 29 -4.41 -0.75 -6.48
N PHE A 30 -3.23 -0.35 -6.01
CA PHE A 30 -3.08 0.32 -4.73
C PHE A 30 -3.83 1.66 -4.68
N GLU A 31 -3.75 2.49 -5.72
CA GLU A 31 -4.45 3.79 -5.78
C GLU A 31 -5.97 3.61 -5.75
N ASN A 32 -6.51 2.60 -6.43
CA ASN A 32 -7.94 2.27 -6.37
C ASN A 32 -8.39 1.92 -4.95
N ILE A 33 -7.60 1.11 -4.24
CA ILE A 33 -7.85 0.74 -2.84
C ILE A 33 -7.76 1.96 -1.94
N ALA A 34 -6.73 2.77 -2.11
CA ALA A 34 -6.53 3.98 -1.33
C ALA A 34 -7.67 4.98 -1.52
N LEU A 35 -8.21 5.09 -2.73
CA LEU A 35 -9.39 5.90 -3.03
C LEU A 35 -10.64 5.36 -2.33
N LEU A 36 -10.90 4.05 -2.43
CA LEU A 36 -12.06 3.39 -1.79
C LEU A 36 -12.05 3.56 -0.27
N HIS A 37 -10.88 3.43 0.34
CA HIS A 37 -10.71 3.59 1.79
C HIS A 37 -10.44 5.04 2.23
N ARG A 38 -10.42 5.99 1.29
CA ARG A 38 -10.18 7.42 1.54
C ARG A 38 -8.89 7.67 2.34
N TYR A 39 -7.83 6.98 1.99
CA TYR A 39 -6.53 7.17 2.62
C TYR A 39 -6.00 8.59 2.36
N THR A 40 -5.53 9.23 3.42
CA THR A 40 -4.74 10.45 3.33
C THR A 40 -3.34 10.13 2.79
N ALA A 41 -2.58 11.16 2.39
CA ALA A 41 -1.24 10.96 1.86
C ALA A 41 -0.30 10.21 2.83
N GLY A 42 -0.35 10.52 4.14
CA GLY A 42 0.48 9.83 5.12
C GLY A 42 0.08 8.36 5.31
N VAL A 43 -1.22 8.06 5.26
CA VAL A 43 -1.74 6.68 5.30
C VAL A 43 -1.28 5.93 4.06
N LYS A 44 -1.39 6.53 2.88
CA LYS A 44 -0.93 5.91 1.62
C LYS A 44 0.53 5.46 1.72
N CYS A 45 1.43 6.33 2.18
CA CYS A 45 2.85 5.99 2.31
C CYS A 45 3.08 4.77 3.22
N ARG A 46 2.43 4.73 4.40
CA ARG A 46 2.60 3.63 5.36
C ARG A 46 1.99 2.31 4.89
N VAL A 47 0.83 2.36 4.23
CA VAL A 47 0.16 1.16 3.72
C VAL A 47 0.89 0.63 2.49
N PHE A 48 1.36 1.50 1.60
CA PHE A 48 2.04 1.08 0.36
C PHE A 48 3.26 0.19 0.64
N VAL A 49 4.11 0.56 1.61
CA VAL A 49 5.27 -0.27 2.00
C VAL A 49 4.85 -1.64 2.54
N ASN A 50 3.67 -1.77 3.14
CA ASN A 50 3.15 -3.07 3.60
C ASN A 50 2.64 -3.96 2.46
N THR A 51 2.38 -3.39 1.29
CA THR A 51 1.99 -4.16 0.10
C THR A 51 3.17 -4.87 -0.57
N PHE A 52 4.39 -4.69 -0.07
CA PHE A 52 5.59 -5.30 -0.61
C PHE A 52 5.93 -6.60 0.12
N THR A 53 6.55 -7.54 -0.59
CA THR A 53 7.26 -8.65 0.05
C THR A 53 8.56 -8.14 0.70
N ARG A 54 9.16 -8.96 1.56
CA ARG A 54 10.40 -8.60 2.27
C ARG A 54 11.53 -8.17 1.34
N SER A 55 11.67 -8.82 0.18
CA SER A 55 12.69 -8.47 -0.82
C SER A 55 12.38 -7.15 -1.53
N ALA A 56 11.11 -6.87 -1.83
CA ALA A 56 10.69 -5.59 -2.38
C ALA A 56 10.84 -4.44 -1.37
N GLN A 57 10.57 -4.68 -0.10
CA GLN A 57 10.82 -3.70 0.98
C GLN A 57 12.29 -3.32 1.10
N GLN A 58 13.21 -4.29 0.99
CA GLN A 58 14.65 -4.03 1.04
C GLN A 58 15.15 -3.18 -0.14
N TRP A 59 14.52 -3.32 -1.32
CA TRP A 59 14.85 -2.49 -2.49
C TRP A 59 14.32 -1.06 -2.37
N PHE A 60 13.18 -0.88 -1.69
CA PHE A 60 12.50 0.41 -1.56
C PHE A 60 13.09 1.30 -0.46
N ASN A 61 13.69 0.69 0.57
CA ASN A 61 14.41 1.38 1.65
C ASN A 61 15.68 2.06 1.14
#